data_AF-A0A7C5NH09-F1
#
_entry.id   AF-A0A7C5NH09-F1
#
_cell.length_a   1.000
_cell.length_b   1.000
_cell.length_c   1.000
_cell.angle_alpha   90.00
_cell.angle_beta   90.00
_cell.angle_gamma   90.00
#
_symmetry.space_group_name_H-M   'P 1'
#
loop_
_entity.id
_entity.type
_entity.pdbx_description
1 polymer ?
#
loop_
_entity_poly.entity_id
_entity_poly.type
_entity_poly.pdbx_seq_one_letter_code
_entity_poly.pdbx_strand_id
1 'polypeptide(L)'
;MKDNKDYKHELFKKLVIIGKSLDLTPTQYKLAKSRYEAVGKWLADGEYCLFGTGKKQCFKDGNIYPQGSIRLETAVKPIGQNEFDIDLVFFTPNISVDDISPEFLKELIGNRLQEHETYKNMLTETNRGWCINYADEFHLDITPSLDKQDEPYNTSELVADSKLKNYMTANPKGYSKWFDDSSLIIPMFPLTRELFKSDLSMEENIVAMESAAEIEELPEHEPTKLLLKRFVQIFKRHRDTMFEGKDDAPISVIITTLATKSYLYCIENFDYNNEYDLMLDTLQYMKKYIDIKNGLYWIENPSIKSENFAEKWNEKIIKKKNFDSWHDTCSKFFNKFHPNMGQDILLKSLEEGFGSKPTKLIRDKYIDELNQNRHNNLITT
;
A
#
# COMPACT_ATOMS: atom_id res chain seq x y z
N MET A 1 -15.42 -31.95 9.90
CA MET A 1 -14.21 -31.47 9.19
C MET A 1 -14.55 -30.76 7.88
N LYS A 2 -15.45 -31.29 7.03
CA LYS A 2 -15.90 -30.64 5.78
C LYS A 2 -16.62 -29.30 6.04
N ASP A 3 -17.58 -29.28 6.97
CA ASP A 3 -18.35 -28.07 7.32
C ASP A 3 -17.51 -26.89 7.84
N ASN A 4 -16.37 -27.15 8.49
CA ASN A 4 -15.46 -26.11 8.97
C ASN A 4 -14.59 -25.52 7.84
N LYS A 5 -14.21 -26.35 6.85
CA LYS A 5 -13.46 -25.88 5.67
C LYS A 5 -14.33 -24.97 4.81
N ASP A 6 -15.57 -25.38 4.57
CA ASP A 6 -16.54 -24.60 3.79
C ASP A 6 -16.87 -23.26 4.48
N TYR A 7 -17.04 -23.26 5.81
CA TYR A 7 -17.26 -22.02 6.58
C TYR A 7 -16.12 -21.01 6.43
N LYS A 8 -14.86 -21.45 6.62
CA LYS A 8 -13.70 -20.55 6.56
C LYS A 8 -13.50 -19.96 5.16
N HIS A 9 -13.75 -20.76 4.12
CA HIS A 9 -13.72 -20.30 2.75
C HIS A 9 -14.81 -19.25 2.47
N GLU A 10 -16.04 -19.48 2.92
CA GLU A 10 -17.13 -18.50 2.79
C GLU A 10 -16.88 -17.22 3.60
N LEU A 11 -16.27 -17.34 4.79
CA LEU A 11 -15.84 -16.19 5.57
C LEU A 11 -14.80 -15.36 4.80
N PHE A 12 -13.82 -16.03 4.18
CA PHE A 12 -12.83 -15.33 3.37
C PHE A 12 -13.45 -14.63 2.15
N LYS A 13 -14.43 -15.24 1.47
CA LYS A 13 -15.18 -14.57 0.38
C LYS A 13 -15.84 -13.28 0.85
N LYS A 14 -16.42 -13.25 2.06
CA LYS A 14 -16.98 -12.02 2.64
C LYS A 14 -15.89 -10.96 2.87
N LEU A 15 -14.71 -11.35 3.33
CA LEU A 15 -13.57 -10.44 3.47
C LEU A 15 -13.04 -9.93 2.13
N VAL A 16 -13.09 -10.74 1.06
CA VAL A 16 -12.77 -10.31 -0.30
C VAL A 16 -13.76 -9.23 -0.77
N ILE A 17 -15.06 -9.38 -0.48
CA ILE A 17 -16.08 -8.36 -0.80
C ILE A 17 -15.77 -7.05 -0.05
N ILE A 18 -15.42 -7.14 1.24
CA ILE A 18 -14.96 -5.97 2.01
C ILE A 18 -13.78 -5.33 1.30
N GLY A 19 -12.74 -6.10 0.97
CA GLY A 19 -11.58 -5.60 0.25
C GLY A 19 -11.94 -4.89 -1.05
N LYS A 20 -12.78 -5.49 -1.89
CA LYS A 20 -13.22 -4.89 -3.17
C LYS A 20 -13.90 -3.53 -2.97
N SER A 21 -14.60 -3.34 -1.85
CA SER A 21 -15.25 -2.06 -1.52
C SER A 21 -14.28 -0.96 -1.07
N LEU A 22 -13.04 -1.32 -0.72
CA LEU A 22 -11.98 -0.41 -0.32
C LEU A 22 -11.14 0.07 -1.50
N ASP A 23 -11.24 -0.62 -2.64
CA ASP A 23 -10.50 -0.32 -3.86
C ASP A 23 -11.01 0.99 -4.49
N LEU A 24 -10.13 1.68 -5.23
CA LEU A 24 -10.57 2.80 -6.05
C LEU A 24 -11.61 2.29 -7.05
N THR A 25 -12.66 3.07 -7.28
CA THR A 25 -13.56 2.80 -8.42
C THR A 25 -12.83 3.06 -9.74
N PRO A 26 -13.25 2.46 -10.87
CA PRO A 26 -12.63 2.73 -12.18
C PRO A 26 -12.59 4.21 -12.53
N THR A 27 -13.63 4.97 -12.17
CA THR A 27 -13.68 6.42 -12.38
C THR A 27 -12.66 7.17 -11.53
N GLN A 28 -12.55 6.82 -10.24
CA GLN A 28 -11.54 7.42 -9.35
C GLN A 28 -10.13 7.08 -9.83
N TYR A 29 -9.88 5.85 -10.25
CA TYR A 29 -8.60 5.43 -10.79
C TYR A 29 -8.23 6.21 -12.06
N LYS A 30 -9.16 6.34 -13.01
CA LYS A 30 -8.93 7.11 -14.24
C LYS A 30 -8.63 8.58 -13.96
N LEU A 31 -9.34 9.18 -13.00
CA LEU A 31 -9.10 10.55 -12.58
C LEU A 31 -7.72 10.70 -11.91
N ALA A 32 -7.40 9.82 -10.97
CA ALA A 32 -6.11 9.74 -10.30
C ALA A 32 -4.96 9.61 -11.32
N LYS A 33 -5.06 8.67 -12.27
CA LYS A 33 -4.07 8.47 -13.35
C LYS A 33 -3.87 9.73 -14.19
N SER A 34 -4.95 10.32 -14.68
CA SER A 34 -4.87 11.54 -15.49
C SER A 34 -4.21 12.71 -14.76
N ARG A 35 -4.46 12.86 -13.46
CA ARG A 35 -3.88 13.95 -12.65
C ARG A 35 -2.42 13.68 -12.30
N TYR A 36 -2.08 12.44 -11.95
CA TYR A 36 -0.71 11.99 -11.76
C TYR A 36 0.13 12.27 -13.02
N GLU A 37 -0.34 11.86 -14.20
CA GLU A 37 0.34 12.10 -15.47
C GLU A 37 0.47 13.59 -15.80
N ALA A 38 -0.57 14.39 -15.54
CA ALA A 38 -0.54 15.82 -15.78
C ALA A 38 0.49 16.54 -14.90
N VAL A 39 0.55 16.19 -13.61
CA VAL A 39 1.53 16.75 -12.66
C VAL A 39 2.94 16.28 -13.02
N GLY A 40 3.11 15.00 -13.35
CA GLY A 40 4.39 14.45 -13.81
C GLY A 40 4.90 15.19 -15.05
N LYS A 41 4.02 15.38 -16.05
CA LYS A 41 4.34 16.13 -17.26
C LYS A 41 4.71 17.58 -16.96
N TRP A 42 3.95 18.24 -16.10
CA TRP A 42 4.27 19.61 -15.70
C TRP A 42 5.66 19.73 -15.07
N LEU A 43 6.03 18.80 -14.19
CA LEU A 43 7.37 18.77 -13.60
C LEU A 43 8.45 18.53 -14.68
N ALA A 44 8.26 17.53 -15.54
CA ALA A 44 9.20 17.18 -16.61
C ALA A 44 9.41 18.31 -17.64
N ASP A 45 8.36 19.07 -17.95
CA ASP A 45 8.42 20.22 -18.88
C ASP A 45 9.16 21.45 -18.29
N GLY A 46 9.62 21.38 -17.04
CA GLY A 46 10.38 22.47 -16.41
C GLY A 46 11.76 22.68 -17.03
N GLU A 47 12.14 23.93 -17.27
CA GLU A 47 13.47 24.31 -17.79
C GLU A 47 14.56 24.38 -16.69
N TYR A 48 14.20 24.02 -15.46
CA TYR A 48 15.10 23.95 -14.32
C TYR A 48 16.22 22.96 -14.59
N CYS A 49 17.46 23.41 -14.40
CA CYS A 49 18.63 22.56 -14.53
C CYS A 49 19.60 22.79 -13.38
N LEU A 50 20.11 21.68 -12.87
CA LEU A 50 21.18 21.58 -11.90
C LEU A 50 22.49 21.32 -12.64
N PHE A 51 23.58 21.84 -12.12
CA PHE A 51 24.92 21.51 -12.59
C PHE A 51 25.56 20.66 -11.50
N GLY A 52 25.71 19.36 -11.75
CA GLY A 52 26.36 18.41 -10.84
C GLY A 52 27.40 17.59 -11.58
N THR A 53 28.48 17.19 -10.90
CA THR A 53 29.57 16.33 -11.42
C THR A 53 30.02 16.59 -12.88
N GLY A 54 30.03 17.85 -13.32
CA GLY A 54 30.43 18.24 -14.68
C GLY A 54 29.39 18.00 -15.78
N LYS A 55 28.15 17.61 -15.45
CA LYS A 55 27.02 17.49 -16.38
C LYS A 55 25.87 18.42 -15.96
N LYS A 56 25.21 18.99 -16.96
CA LYS A 56 23.95 19.73 -16.77
C LYS A 56 22.81 18.71 -16.75
N GLN A 57 22.10 18.64 -15.62
CA GLN A 57 20.94 17.78 -15.42
C GLN A 57 19.70 18.66 -15.35
N CYS A 58 18.77 18.50 -16.27
CA CYS A 58 17.52 19.24 -16.28
C CYS A 58 16.37 18.39 -15.74
N PHE A 59 15.27 19.03 -15.38
CA PHE A 59 14.06 18.34 -14.92
C PHE A 59 13.51 17.37 -15.97
N LYS A 60 13.62 17.74 -17.26
CA LYS A 60 13.29 16.87 -18.41
C LYS A 60 14.15 15.62 -18.54
N ASP A 61 15.24 15.50 -17.79
CA ASP A 61 16.05 14.29 -17.72
C ASP A 61 15.87 13.56 -16.37
N GLY A 62 14.92 13.99 -15.54
CA GLY A 62 14.48 13.30 -14.32
C GLY A 62 13.49 12.18 -14.61
N ASN A 63 13.43 11.17 -13.74
CA ASN A 63 12.47 10.07 -13.85
C ASN A 63 11.31 10.29 -12.88
N ILE A 64 10.09 10.06 -13.34
CA ILE A 64 8.90 10.25 -12.52
C ILE A 64 8.18 8.91 -12.41
N TYR A 65 8.02 8.42 -11.19
CA TYR A 65 7.43 7.10 -11.00
C TYR A 65 6.55 7.02 -9.75
N PRO A 66 5.56 6.13 -9.74
CA PRO A 66 4.65 6.01 -8.61
C PRO A 66 5.24 5.12 -7.53
N GLN A 67 4.90 5.41 -6.28
CA GLN A 67 5.23 4.56 -5.13
C GLN A 67 4.00 4.34 -4.23
N GLY A 68 4.23 3.76 -3.06
CA GLY A 68 3.22 3.68 -2.01
C GLY A 68 2.02 2.82 -2.37
N SER A 69 0.87 3.11 -1.77
CA SER A 69 -0.20 2.11 -1.67
C SER A 69 -0.95 1.86 -2.99
N ILE A 70 -1.04 2.85 -3.87
CA ILE A 70 -1.60 2.67 -5.21
C ILE A 70 -0.64 1.85 -6.07
N ARG A 71 0.67 2.15 -6.05
CA ARG A 71 1.66 1.36 -6.81
C ARG A 71 1.67 -0.12 -6.38
N LEU A 72 1.49 -0.39 -5.10
CA LEU A 72 1.44 -1.77 -4.57
C LEU A 72 0.06 -2.41 -4.72
N GLU A 73 -0.93 -1.70 -5.26
CA GLU A 73 -2.33 -2.12 -5.30
C GLU A 73 -2.89 -2.53 -3.93
N THR A 74 -2.46 -1.85 -2.86
CA THR A 74 -2.93 -2.05 -1.48
C THR A 74 -3.59 -0.81 -0.89
N ALA A 75 -3.96 0.17 -1.73
CA ALA A 75 -4.70 1.35 -1.31
C ALA A 75 -5.98 0.96 -0.58
N VAL A 76 -6.29 1.67 0.51
CA VAL A 76 -7.51 1.45 1.30
C VAL A 76 -8.22 2.78 1.39
N LYS A 77 -9.49 2.80 1.01
CA LYS A 77 -10.33 3.99 1.17
C LYS A 77 -10.39 4.42 2.65
N PRO A 78 -10.02 5.67 2.99
CA PRO A 78 -10.12 6.17 4.36
C PRO A 78 -11.56 6.15 4.89
N ILE A 79 -11.71 6.17 6.21
CA ILE A 79 -13.03 6.20 6.85
C ILE A 79 -13.57 7.63 6.82
N GLY A 80 -14.83 7.78 6.41
CA GLY A 80 -15.49 9.09 6.39
C GLY A 80 -15.05 10.03 5.27
N GLN A 81 -14.00 9.69 4.51
CA GLN A 81 -13.48 10.51 3.41
C GLN A 81 -13.53 9.77 2.07
N ASN A 82 -13.41 10.54 0.99
CA ASN A 82 -13.35 10.01 -0.37
C ASN A 82 -11.94 10.03 -0.97
N GLU A 83 -11.00 10.70 -0.29
CA GLU A 83 -9.63 10.95 -0.74
C GLU A 83 -8.76 9.70 -0.58
N PHE A 84 -7.86 9.47 -1.52
CA PHE A 84 -6.80 8.46 -1.45
C PHE A 84 -5.45 9.15 -1.48
N ASP A 85 -4.40 8.45 -1.07
CA ASP A 85 -3.02 8.94 -1.23
C ASP A 85 -2.42 8.36 -2.52
N ILE A 86 -1.97 9.24 -3.39
CA ILE A 86 -1.14 8.92 -4.56
C ILE A 86 0.26 9.43 -4.27
N ASP A 87 1.27 8.56 -4.40
CA ASP A 87 2.65 8.93 -4.18
C ASP A 87 3.39 8.98 -5.53
N LEU A 88 3.99 10.12 -5.85
CA LEU A 88 4.86 10.37 -7.00
C LEU A 88 6.28 10.63 -6.50
N VAL A 89 7.26 9.91 -7.03
CA VAL A 89 8.68 10.22 -6.84
C VAL A 89 9.17 11.00 -8.05
N PHE A 90 9.81 12.14 -7.79
CA PHE A 90 10.58 12.88 -8.80
C PHE A 90 12.07 12.61 -8.56
N PHE A 91 12.60 11.67 -9.32
CA PHE A 91 14.00 11.24 -9.22
C PHE A 91 14.89 12.06 -10.14
N THR A 92 15.91 12.67 -9.56
CA THR A 92 16.90 13.50 -10.26
C THR A 92 18.21 12.73 -10.40
N PRO A 93 18.49 12.11 -11.56
CA PRO A 93 19.71 11.33 -11.75
C PRO A 93 20.95 12.21 -11.86
N ASN A 94 22.13 11.61 -11.70
CA ASN A 94 23.46 12.20 -11.93
C ASN A 94 23.80 13.45 -11.09
N ILE A 95 23.04 13.74 -10.03
CA ILE A 95 23.31 14.82 -9.07
C ILE A 95 23.81 14.21 -7.77
N SER A 96 24.91 14.75 -7.22
CA SER A 96 25.48 14.30 -5.95
C SER A 96 24.90 15.09 -4.77
N VAL A 97 24.97 14.51 -3.57
CA VAL A 97 24.69 15.19 -2.29
C VAL A 97 25.60 16.39 -2.03
N ASP A 98 26.78 16.43 -2.66
CA ASP A 98 27.70 17.57 -2.58
C ASP A 98 27.25 18.74 -3.48
N ASP A 99 26.42 18.46 -4.49
CA ASP A 99 25.96 19.46 -5.47
C ASP A 99 24.67 20.17 -5.01
N ILE A 100 23.86 19.53 -4.16
CA ILE A 100 22.55 20.04 -3.76
C ILE A 100 22.17 19.63 -2.34
N SER A 101 21.62 20.57 -1.57
CA SER A 101 21.07 20.27 -0.24
C SER A 101 19.66 19.68 -0.35
N PRO A 102 19.22 18.87 0.64
CA PRO A 102 17.85 18.34 0.70
C PRO A 102 16.77 19.43 0.61
N GLU A 103 16.99 20.57 1.25
CA GLU A 103 16.07 21.70 1.23
C GLU A 103 15.99 22.32 -0.14
N PHE A 104 17.13 22.53 -0.80
CA PHE A 104 17.15 23.15 -2.12
C PHE A 104 16.54 22.24 -3.18
N LEU A 105 16.78 20.92 -3.13
CA LEU A 105 16.11 19.97 -4.02
C LEU A 105 14.58 20.03 -3.86
N LYS A 106 14.10 20.05 -2.61
CA LYS A 106 12.68 20.20 -2.31
C LYS A 106 12.14 21.53 -2.79
N GLU A 107 12.86 22.63 -2.57
CA GLU A 107 12.46 23.97 -2.99
C GLU A 107 12.29 24.06 -4.51
N LEU A 108 13.20 23.47 -5.30
CA LEU A 108 13.11 23.48 -6.76
C LEU A 108 11.84 22.82 -7.28
N ILE A 109 11.46 21.66 -6.71
CA ILE A 109 10.20 21.00 -7.05
C ILE A 109 9.00 21.87 -6.63
N GLY A 110 9.07 22.49 -5.46
CA GLY A 110 8.04 23.40 -4.96
C GLY A 110 7.83 24.61 -5.86
N ASN A 111 8.91 25.28 -6.24
CA ASN A 111 8.91 26.43 -7.14
C ASN A 111 8.29 26.06 -8.48
N ARG A 112 8.67 24.91 -9.05
CA ARG A 112 8.07 24.42 -10.30
C ARG A 112 6.57 24.18 -10.15
N LEU A 113 6.10 23.62 -9.04
CA LEU A 113 4.66 23.43 -8.79
C LEU A 113 3.91 24.76 -8.61
N GLN A 114 4.53 25.76 -7.97
CA GLN A 114 3.95 27.08 -7.75
C GLN A 114 3.78 27.92 -9.02
N GLU A 115 4.54 27.63 -10.07
CA GLU A 115 4.36 28.26 -11.38
C GLU A 115 3.03 27.87 -12.05
N HIS A 116 2.44 26.74 -11.68
CA HIS A 116 1.16 26.31 -12.26
C HIS A 116 -0.01 27.02 -11.57
N GLU A 117 -0.83 27.75 -12.35
CA GLU A 117 -1.97 28.53 -11.84
C GLU A 117 -2.94 27.72 -10.98
N THR A 118 -3.16 26.46 -11.31
CA THR A 118 -4.00 25.55 -10.51
C THR A 118 -3.28 24.99 -9.28
N TYR A 119 -2.07 24.41 -9.43
CA TYR A 119 -1.42 23.66 -8.37
C TYR A 119 -1.01 24.55 -7.20
N LYS A 120 -0.57 25.79 -7.46
CA LYS A 120 -0.16 26.75 -6.44
C LYS A 120 -1.21 26.97 -5.33
N ASN A 121 -2.49 26.88 -5.68
CA ASN A 121 -3.61 27.10 -4.75
C ASN A 121 -4.01 25.84 -3.97
N MET A 122 -3.46 24.68 -4.32
CA MET A 122 -3.75 23.37 -3.71
C MET A 122 -2.53 22.78 -2.98
N LEU A 123 -1.40 23.48 -3.04
CA LEU A 123 -0.10 22.99 -2.61
C LEU A 123 0.06 23.10 -1.09
N THR A 124 0.53 22.04 -0.45
CA THR A 124 0.93 22.02 0.95
C THR A 124 2.32 21.43 1.07
N GLU A 125 3.17 22.04 1.90
CA GLU A 125 4.50 21.53 2.16
C GLU A 125 4.44 20.33 3.13
N THR A 126 5.18 19.26 2.82
CA THR A 126 5.32 18.08 3.71
C THR A 126 6.76 17.94 4.18
N ASN A 127 7.06 17.00 5.08
CA ASN A 127 8.43 16.82 5.59
C ASN A 127 9.43 16.44 4.48
N ARG A 128 9.01 15.58 3.56
CA ARG A 128 9.87 14.98 2.53
C ARG A 128 9.55 15.45 1.12
N GLY A 129 8.70 16.47 0.97
CA GLY A 129 8.28 16.95 -0.32
C GLY A 129 7.08 17.89 -0.28
N TRP A 130 6.14 17.68 -1.19
CA TRP A 130 4.98 18.52 -1.40
C TRP A 130 3.73 17.68 -1.60
N CYS A 131 2.57 18.19 -1.23
CA CYS A 131 1.28 17.57 -1.46
C CYS A 131 0.39 18.50 -2.29
N ILE A 132 -0.21 17.99 -3.36
CA ILE A 132 -1.31 18.65 -4.05
C ILE A 132 -2.62 18.06 -3.53
N ASN A 133 -3.44 18.90 -2.89
CA ASN A 133 -4.72 18.48 -2.32
C ASN A 133 -5.86 18.63 -3.33
N TYR A 134 -6.26 17.55 -3.99
CA TYR A 134 -7.49 17.54 -4.80
C TYR A 134 -8.68 17.24 -3.88
N ALA A 135 -9.33 18.31 -3.41
CA ALA A 135 -10.44 18.24 -2.47
C ALA A 135 -11.51 17.24 -2.91
N ASP A 136 -11.91 16.35 -1.98
CA ASP A 136 -12.86 15.26 -2.17
C ASP A 136 -12.46 14.18 -3.20
N GLU A 137 -11.26 14.28 -3.79
CA GLU A 137 -10.73 13.34 -4.80
C GLU A 137 -9.57 12.50 -4.25
N PHE A 138 -8.41 13.12 -3.96
CA PHE A 138 -7.19 12.47 -3.46
C PHE A 138 -6.10 13.50 -3.09
N HIS A 139 -5.09 13.05 -2.34
CA HIS A 139 -3.84 13.75 -2.13
C HIS A 139 -2.77 13.18 -3.07
N LEU A 140 -2.03 14.05 -3.75
CA LEU A 140 -0.85 13.65 -4.52
C LEU A 140 0.40 14.13 -3.81
N ASP A 141 1.09 13.21 -3.14
CA ASP A 141 2.37 13.44 -2.49
C ASP A 141 3.50 13.31 -3.50
N ILE A 142 4.31 14.36 -3.64
CA ILE A 142 5.48 14.44 -4.51
C ILE A 142 6.74 14.40 -3.63
N THR A 143 7.55 13.36 -3.80
CA THR A 143 8.82 13.16 -3.09
C THR A 143 10.00 13.38 -4.02
N PRO A 144 10.85 14.40 -3.79
CA PRO A 144 12.10 14.55 -4.52
C PRO A 144 13.13 13.50 -4.06
N SER A 145 13.80 12.87 -5.02
CA SER A 145 14.92 11.96 -4.77
C SER A 145 16.10 12.18 -5.72
N LEU A 146 17.27 11.66 -5.36
CA LEU A 146 18.48 11.69 -6.17
C LEU A 146 19.24 10.36 -6.11
N ASP A 147 20.22 10.20 -7.01
CA ASP A 147 21.11 9.04 -7.08
C ASP A 147 21.95 8.85 -5.82
N LYS A 148 22.00 7.62 -5.29
CA LYS A 148 23.05 7.23 -4.34
C LYS A 148 24.28 6.74 -5.10
N GLN A 149 25.10 7.66 -5.58
CA GLN A 149 26.23 7.37 -6.48
C GLN A 149 27.30 6.42 -5.91
N ASP A 150 27.37 6.28 -4.59
CA ASP A 150 28.39 5.45 -3.92
C ASP A 150 28.02 3.96 -3.80
N GLU A 151 26.84 3.53 -4.27
CA GLU A 151 26.44 2.12 -4.21
C GLU A 151 26.72 1.37 -5.53
N PRO A 152 27.31 0.16 -5.46
CA PRO A 152 27.43 -0.69 -6.63
C PRO A 152 26.00 -0.97 -7.12
N TYR A 153 25.78 -0.75 -8.43
CA TYR A 153 24.52 -0.94 -9.14
C TYR A 153 23.48 0.20 -9.07
N ASN A 154 23.71 1.31 -8.35
CA ASN A 154 22.80 2.48 -8.29
C ASN A 154 21.32 2.12 -8.08
N THR A 155 21.02 1.06 -7.34
CA THR A 155 19.62 0.62 -7.15
C THR A 155 18.90 1.37 -6.03
N SER A 156 19.64 2.15 -5.24
CA SER A 156 19.12 2.89 -4.10
C SER A 156 19.10 4.39 -4.41
N GLU A 157 18.13 5.08 -3.83
CA GLU A 157 17.93 6.52 -3.99
C GLU A 157 18.06 7.23 -2.65
N LEU A 158 18.26 8.53 -2.70
CA LEU A 158 18.32 9.41 -1.55
C LEU A 158 17.11 10.34 -1.57
N VAL A 159 16.27 10.25 -0.54
CA VAL A 159 15.08 11.08 -0.38
C VAL A 159 15.41 12.26 0.52
N ALA A 160 14.99 13.46 0.11
CA ALA A 160 15.19 14.67 0.90
C ALA A 160 14.33 14.64 2.18
N ASP A 161 14.96 14.80 3.35
CA ASP A 161 14.26 15.02 4.62
C ASP A 161 14.59 16.42 5.15
N SER A 162 13.67 17.36 4.89
CA SER A 162 13.90 18.78 5.18
C SER A 162 13.94 19.11 6.68
N LYS A 163 13.26 18.34 7.53
CA LYS A 163 13.32 18.53 8.99
C LYS A 163 14.64 18.04 9.56
N LEU A 164 15.17 16.94 9.02
CA LEU A 164 16.47 16.41 9.44
C LEU A 164 17.65 17.12 8.77
N LYS A 165 17.39 17.92 7.73
CA LYS A 165 18.40 18.55 6.88
C LYS A 165 19.39 17.53 6.32
N ASN A 166 18.86 16.35 5.98
CA ASN A 166 19.68 15.22 5.55
C ASN A 166 18.96 14.42 4.45
N TYR A 167 19.74 13.65 3.70
CA TYR A 167 19.23 12.65 2.79
C TYR A 167 19.07 11.30 3.51
N MET A 168 17.93 10.66 3.28
CA MET A 168 17.63 9.32 3.78
C MET A 168 17.74 8.33 2.64
N THR A 169 18.46 7.22 2.84
CA THR A 169 18.47 6.18 1.81
C THR A 169 17.15 5.44 1.76
N ALA A 170 16.62 5.27 0.55
CA ALA A 170 15.43 4.51 0.24
C ALA A 170 15.65 3.68 -1.03
N ASN A 171 14.76 2.72 -1.29
CA ASN A 171 14.70 2.04 -2.57
C ASN A 171 13.23 1.69 -2.90
N PRO A 172 12.41 2.70 -3.29
CA PRO A 172 10.97 2.50 -3.53
C PRO A 172 10.68 1.55 -4.68
N LYS A 173 11.46 1.61 -5.77
CA LYS A 173 11.34 0.68 -6.91
C LYS A 173 11.66 -0.75 -6.51
N GLY A 174 12.78 -0.97 -5.83
CA GLY A 174 13.17 -2.28 -5.32
C GLY A 174 12.17 -2.83 -4.30
N TYR A 175 11.59 -1.97 -3.46
CA TYR A 175 10.54 -2.38 -2.52
C TYR A 175 9.27 -2.81 -3.25
N SER A 176 8.85 -2.05 -4.26
CA SER A 176 7.69 -2.38 -5.08
C SER A 176 7.89 -3.68 -5.85
N LYS A 177 9.07 -3.87 -6.46
CA LYS A 177 9.44 -5.13 -7.12
C LYS A 177 9.43 -6.31 -6.14
N TRP A 178 10.05 -6.17 -4.97
CA TRP A 178 10.05 -7.23 -3.94
C TRP A 178 8.62 -7.62 -3.55
N PHE A 179 7.74 -6.64 -3.37
CA PHE A 179 6.35 -6.90 -3.01
C PHE A 179 5.56 -7.56 -4.15
N ASP A 180 5.75 -7.13 -5.40
CA ASP A 180 5.12 -7.71 -6.58
C ASP A 180 5.56 -9.17 -6.76
N ASP A 181 6.87 -9.42 -6.77
CA ASP A 181 7.45 -10.77 -6.86
C ASP A 181 6.91 -11.68 -5.75
N SER A 182 6.82 -11.16 -4.52
CA SER A 182 6.27 -11.90 -3.37
C SER A 182 4.77 -12.20 -3.53
N SER A 183 4.01 -11.27 -4.12
CA SER A 183 2.57 -11.40 -4.32
C SER A 183 2.22 -12.45 -5.38
N LEU A 184 3.11 -12.67 -6.35
CA LEU A 184 2.96 -13.67 -7.42
C LEU A 184 3.16 -15.11 -6.91
N ILE A 185 3.70 -15.31 -5.71
CA ILE A 185 3.86 -16.64 -5.13
C ILE A 185 2.51 -17.08 -4.54
N ILE A 186 1.76 -17.87 -5.31
CA ILE A 186 0.44 -18.36 -4.94
C ILE A 186 0.56 -19.80 -4.42
N PRO A 187 0.18 -20.08 -3.15
CA PRO A 187 0.13 -21.45 -2.65
C PRO A 187 -1.02 -22.22 -3.31
N MET A 188 -0.80 -23.50 -3.58
CA MET A 188 -1.80 -24.36 -4.19
C MET A 188 -2.77 -24.86 -3.11
N PHE A 189 -3.98 -24.33 -3.05
CA PHE A 189 -5.02 -24.88 -2.16
C PHE A 189 -5.86 -25.93 -2.90
N PRO A 190 -6.21 -27.06 -2.26
CA PRO A 190 -7.06 -28.09 -2.89
C PRO A 190 -8.45 -27.59 -3.34
N LEU A 191 -8.98 -26.53 -2.74
CA LEU A 191 -10.35 -26.02 -2.97
C LEU A 191 -10.42 -24.76 -3.86
N THR A 192 -9.32 -24.03 -4.06
CA THR A 192 -9.33 -22.71 -4.75
C THR A 192 -9.12 -22.76 -6.26
N ARG A 193 -9.10 -23.97 -6.84
CA ARG A 193 -8.95 -24.17 -8.29
C ARG A 193 -10.03 -23.45 -9.12
N GLU A 194 -11.12 -22.98 -8.51
CA GLU A 194 -12.21 -22.24 -9.18
C GLU A 194 -12.14 -20.71 -9.05
N LEU A 195 -11.62 -20.13 -7.95
CA LEU A 195 -11.69 -18.68 -7.73
C LEU A 195 -10.68 -17.86 -8.52
N PHE A 196 -9.53 -18.44 -8.86
CA PHE A 196 -8.43 -17.73 -9.53
C PHE A 196 -8.25 -18.11 -11.00
N LYS A 197 -9.17 -18.92 -11.55
CA LYS A 197 -9.13 -19.31 -12.97
C LYS A 197 -9.80 -18.32 -13.92
N SER A 198 -10.67 -17.43 -13.44
CA SER A 198 -11.42 -16.55 -14.33
C SER A 198 -10.74 -15.21 -14.63
N ASP A 199 -9.81 -14.75 -13.79
CA ASP A 199 -9.35 -13.36 -13.82
C ASP A 199 -7.82 -13.19 -13.89
N LEU A 200 -7.04 -14.27 -14.06
CA LEU A 200 -5.58 -14.19 -14.18
C LEU A 200 -5.15 -14.42 -15.64
N SER A 201 -5.38 -13.43 -16.50
CA SER A 201 -4.54 -13.27 -17.70
C SER A 201 -3.23 -12.62 -17.25
N MET A 202 -2.23 -13.44 -16.96
CA MET A 202 -0.87 -12.96 -16.69
C MET A 202 -0.26 -12.44 -17.99
N GLU A 203 -0.34 -11.13 -18.22
CA GLU A 203 0.55 -10.45 -19.16
C GLU A 203 1.78 -9.93 -18.40
N GLU A 204 2.95 -10.43 -18.78
CA GLU A 204 4.25 -10.05 -18.25
C GLU A 204 4.62 -8.66 -18.76
N ASN A 205 4.22 -7.60 -18.05
CA ASN A 205 4.74 -6.25 -18.30
C ASN A 205 6.03 -6.02 -17.52
N ILE A 206 7.14 -6.55 -18.03
CA ILE A 206 8.49 -6.09 -17.69
C ILE A 206 8.83 -4.95 -18.65
N VAL A 207 8.71 -3.71 -18.20
CA VAL A 207 9.26 -2.55 -18.94
C VAL A 207 10.66 -2.27 -18.40
N ALA A 208 11.66 -2.47 -19.26
CA ALA A 208 13.02 -1.99 -19.07
C ALA A 208 13.14 -0.60 -19.71
N MET A 209 13.74 0.36 -18.97
CA MET A 209 13.87 1.78 -19.33
C MET A 209 15.04 2.06 -20.29
N GLU A 210 14.89 3.02 -21.22
CA GLU A 210 15.97 3.92 -21.68
C GLU A 210 15.44 5.32 -22.16
N SER A 211 15.94 6.38 -21.51
CA SER A 211 16.07 7.81 -21.88
C SER A 211 14.94 8.62 -22.54
N ALA A 212 14.18 9.32 -21.69
CA ALA A 212 13.74 10.73 -21.70
C ALA A 212 13.19 10.97 -20.26
N ALA A 213 12.61 12.12 -19.88
CA ALA A 213 11.80 12.13 -18.65
C ALA A 213 10.62 11.17 -18.85
N GLU A 214 10.78 9.93 -18.37
CA GLU A 214 9.81 8.87 -18.48
C GLU A 214 8.90 8.98 -17.26
N ILE A 215 7.64 9.30 -17.52
CA ILE A 215 6.58 9.24 -16.52
C ILE A 215 6.11 7.79 -16.53
N GLU A 216 6.56 6.99 -15.57
CA GLU A 216 6.09 5.63 -15.40
C GLU A 216 4.60 5.64 -15.06
N GLU A 217 3.84 4.78 -15.74
CA GLU A 217 2.40 4.69 -15.55
C GLU A 217 2.02 4.10 -14.18
N LEU A 218 0.86 4.49 -13.66
CA LEU A 218 0.22 3.76 -12.56
C LEU A 218 -0.09 2.31 -13.01
N PRO A 219 0.04 1.31 -12.12
CA PRO A 219 -0.32 -0.07 -12.44
C PRO A 219 -1.79 -0.16 -12.85
N GLU A 220 -2.12 -1.02 -13.81
CA GLU A 220 -3.49 -1.19 -14.29
C GLU A 220 -4.47 -1.47 -13.15
N HIS A 221 -5.72 -1.00 -13.33
CA HIS A 221 -6.76 -1.22 -12.33
C HIS A 221 -7.24 -2.67 -12.40
N GLU A 222 -6.69 -3.50 -11.52
CA GLU A 222 -7.07 -4.91 -11.41
C GLU A 222 -8.26 -5.12 -10.44
N PRO A 223 -9.44 -5.55 -10.94
CA PRO A 223 -10.61 -5.81 -10.08
C PRO A 223 -10.40 -7.01 -9.13
N THR A 224 -9.51 -7.93 -9.51
CA THR A 224 -9.23 -9.17 -8.77
C THR A 224 -7.77 -9.20 -8.35
N LYS A 225 -7.56 -8.91 -7.06
CA LYS A 225 -6.24 -8.84 -6.45
C LYS A 225 -5.73 -10.20 -5.98
N LEU A 226 -4.41 -10.37 -6.05
CA LEU A 226 -3.69 -11.49 -5.46
C LEU A 226 -3.90 -11.55 -3.95
N LEU A 227 -3.75 -12.76 -3.37
CA LEU A 227 -4.06 -13.03 -1.97
C LEU A 227 -3.29 -12.12 -1.00
N LEU A 228 -1.98 -11.99 -1.19
CA LEU A 228 -1.15 -11.15 -0.33
C LEU A 228 -1.61 -9.69 -0.35
N LYS A 229 -1.88 -9.12 -1.54
CA LYS A 229 -2.44 -7.77 -1.70
C LYS A 229 -3.74 -7.61 -0.92
N ARG A 230 -4.62 -8.61 -1.00
CA ARG A 230 -5.91 -8.61 -0.29
C ARG A 230 -5.75 -8.72 1.23
N PHE A 231 -4.85 -9.57 1.72
CA PHE A 231 -4.56 -9.68 3.16
C PHE A 231 -4.06 -8.35 3.71
N VAL A 232 -3.11 -7.71 3.03
CA VAL A 232 -2.56 -6.41 3.43
C VAL A 232 -3.66 -5.35 3.54
N GLN A 233 -4.56 -5.27 2.55
CA GLN A 233 -5.68 -4.32 2.61
C GLN A 233 -6.63 -4.59 3.76
N ILE A 234 -6.98 -5.85 4.02
CA ILE A 234 -7.83 -6.25 5.16
C ILE A 234 -7.18 -5.82 6.48
N PHE A 235 -5.89 -6.06 6.66
CA PHE A 235 -5.15 -5.67 7.86
C PHE A 235 -5.07 -4.14 8.02
N LYS A 236 -4.74 -3.43 6.94
CA LYS A 236 -4.73 -1.95 6.92
C LYS A 236 -6.10 -1.38 7.28
N ARG A 237 -7.18 -1.92 6.71
CA ARG A 237 -8.53 -1.44 7.02
C ARG A 237 -8.90 -1.67 8.48
N HIS A 238 -8.61 -2.83 9.03
CA HIS A 238 -8.83 -3.09 10.45
C HIS A 238 -8.04 -2.10 11.32
N ARG A 239 -6.80 -1.76 10.92
CA ARG A 239 -6.01 -0.69 11.57
C ARG A 239 -6.73 0.65 11.49
N ASP A 240 -7.22 1.03 10.31
CA ASP A 240 -7.89 2.31 10.11
C ASP A 240 -9.15 2.43 10.99
N THR A 241 -9.94 1.36 11.11
CA THR A 241 -11.13 1.36 12.00
C THR A 241 -10.75 1.45 13.47
N MET A 242 -9.71 0.73 13.92
CA MET A 242 -9.26 0.80 15.31
C MET A 242 -8.70 2.18 15.70
N PHE A 243 -8.10 2.89 14.74
CA PHE A 243 -7.43 4.18 14.91
C PHE A 243 -8.20 5.36 14.31
N GLU A 244 -9.50 5.19 14.01
CA GLU A 244 -10.32 6.30 13.55
C GLU A 244 -10.31 7.45 14.56
N GLY A 245 -9.91 8.64 14.12
CA GLY A 245 -9.76 9.82 14.97
C GLY A 245 -8.62 9.74 16.01
N LYS A 246 -7.68 8.80 15.87
CA LYS A 246 -6.55 8.61 16.79
C LYS A 246 -5.21 8.77 16.08
N ASP A 247 -4.26 9.38 16.78
CA ASP A 247 -2.88 9.55 16.31
C ASP A 247 -2.03 8.28 16.50
N ASP A 248 -0.82 8.30 15.93
CA ASP A 248 0.21 7.27 16.13
C ASP A 248 -0.22 5.85 15.74
N ALA A 249 -1.12 5.74 14.75
CA ALA A 249 -1.51 4.46 14.19
C ALA A 249 -0.32 3.76 13.51
N PRO A 250 -0.25 2.42 13.52
CA PRO A 250 0.84 1.68 12.88
C PRO A 250 0.91 1.96 11.38
N ILE A 251 2.03 2.45 10.86
CA ILE A 251 2.12 2.91 9.46
C ILE A 251 1.99 1.78 8.43
N SER A 252 1.47 2.10 7.25
CA SER A 252 1.17 1.12 6.19
C SER A 252 2.37 0.28 5.79
N VAL A 253 3.55 0.89 5.61
CA VAL A 253 4.77 0.17 5.20
C VAL A 253 5.19 -0.91 6.20
N ILE A 254 4.98 -0.69 7.51
CA ILE A 254 5.23 -1.71 8.54
C ILE A 254 4.26 -2.88 8.39
N ILE A 255 2.96 -2.61 8.24
CA ILE A 255 1.94 -3.66 8.06
C ILE A 255 2.23 -4.45 6.79
N THR A 256 2.46 -3.78 5.67
CA THR A 256 2.77 -4.43 4.38
C THR A 256 4.03 -5.27 4.47
N THR A 257 5.13 -4.72 5.01
CA THR A 257 6.41 -5.44 5.10
C THR A 257 6.30 -6.70 5.97
N LEU A 258 5.72 -6.57 7.16
CA LEU A 258 5.59 -7.70 8.09
C LEU A 258 4.59 -8.73 7.57
N ALA A 259 3.48 -8.32 6.94
CA ALA A 259 2.53 -9.21 6.28
C ALA A 259 3.21 -10.04 5.20
N THR A 260 3.97 -9.40 4.30
CA THR A 260 4.64 -10.10 3.20
C THR A 260 5.68 -11.08 3.70
N LYS A 261 6.57 -10.67 4.61
CA LYS A 261 7.58 -11.60 5.19
C LYS A 261 6.92 -12.78 5.89
N SER A 262 5.84 -12.53 6.62
CA SER A 262 5.05 -13.56 7.30
C SER A 262 4.36 -14.51 6.31
N TYR A 263 3.75 -13.98 5.25
CA TYR A 263 3.11 -14.75 4.20
C TYR A 263 4.09 -15.70 3.52
N LEU A 264 5.27 -15.19 3.11
CA LEU A 264 6.32 -15.99 2.48
C LEU A 264 6.78 -17.13 3.39
N TYR A 265 6.96 -16.85 4.69
CA TYR A 265 7.27 -17.89 5.66
C TYR A 265 6.17 -18.92 5.78
N CYS A 266 4.91 -18.49 5.81
CA CYS A 266 3.80 -19.40 5.95
C CYS A 266 3.71 -20.38 4.76
N ILE A 267 3.77 -19.87 3.53
CA ILE A 267 3.67 -20.70 2.32
C ILE A 267 4.89 -21.60 2.09
N GLU A 268 6.05 -21.24 2.65
CA GLU A 268 7.27 -22.08 2.59
C GLU A 268 7.25 -23.20 3.64
N ASN A 269 6.61 -22.97 4.80
CA ASN A 269 6.74 -23.86 5.97
C ASN A 269 5.47 -24.66 6.30
N PHE A 270 4.31 -24.31 5.74
CA PHE A 270 3.03 -24.94 6.07
C PHE A 270 2.15 -25.19 4.84
N ASP A 271 1.34 -26.23 4.92
CA ASP A 271 0.29 -26.53 3.95
C ASP A 271 -1.06 -25.96 4.39
N TYR A 272 -1.75 -25.31 3.46
CA TYR A 272 -3.05 -24.68 3.73
C TYR A 272 -4.18 -25.30 2.93
N ASN A 273 -5.33 -25.45 3.60
CA ASN A 273 -6.54 -25.95 2.97
C ASN A 273 -7.44 -24.83 2.41
N ASN A 274 -7.28 -23.60 2.92
CA ASN A 274 -8.06 -22.42 2.56
C ASN A 274 -7.27 -21.15 2.86
N GLU A 275 -7.72 -20.05 2.29
CA GLU A 275 -7.06 -18.75 2.33
C GLU A 275 -7.21 -18.05 3.68
N TYR A 276 -8.28 -18.35 4.43
CA TYR A 276 -8.51 -17.78 5.75
C TYR A 276 -7.46 -18.25 6.76
N ASP A 277 -7.13 -19.53 6.76
CA ASP A 277 -6.09 -20.10 7.62
C ASP A 277 -4.71 -19.53 7.30
N LEU A 278 -4.40 -19.38 6.00
CA LEU A 278 -3.17 -18.71 5.58
C LEU A 278 -3.14 -17.24 6.04
N MET A 279 -4.26 -16.52 5.94
CA MET A 279 -4.37 -15.14 6.40
C MET A 279 -4.16 -15.03 7.92
N LEU A 280 -4.73 -15.95 8.70
CA LEU A 280 -4.56 -16.00 10.16
C LEU A 280 -3.09 -16.20 10.54
N ASP A 281 -2.42 -17.17 9.93
CA ASP A 281 -1.00 -17.43 10.20
C ASP A 281 -0.12 -16.28 9.69
N THR A 282 -0.45 -15.70 8.53
CA THR A 282 0.21 -14.50 8.01
C THR A 282 0.12 -13.36 9.03
N LEU A 283 -1.03 -13.15 9.67
CA LEU A 283 -1.16 -12.16 10.74
C LEU A 283 -0.32 -12.57 11.95
N GLN A 284 -0.42 -13.82 12.41
CA GLN A 284 0.27 -14.32 13.60
C GLN A 284 1.79 -14.17 13.53
N TYR A 285 2.42 -14.54 12.41
CA TYR A 285 3.88 -14.57 12.27
C TYR A 285 4.51 -13.20 11.94
N MET A 286 3.73 -12.11 11.79
CA MET A 286 4.26 -10.75 11.56
C MET A 286 5.34 -10.35 12.58
N LYS A 287 5.10 -10.62 13.87
CA LYS A 287 6.02 -10.23 14.96
C LYS A 287 7.37 -10.95 14.89
N LYS A 288 7.49 -12.05 14.15
CA LYS A 288 8.76 -12.76 13.90
C LYS A 288 9.79 -11.89 13.17
N TYR A 289 9.33 -10.90 12.42
CA TYR A 289 10.17 -10.04 11.57
C TYR A 289 10.44 -8.66 12.19
N ILE A 290 10.31 -8.56 13.51
CA ILE A 290 10.67 -7.38 14.28
C ILE A 290 11.90 -7.73 15.11
N ASP A 291 13.05 -7.20 14.70
CA ASP A 291 14.31 -7.42 15.38
C ASP A 291 14.61 -6.33 16.43
N ILE A 292 15.56 -6.62 17.30
CA ILE A 292 16.22 -5.63 18.14
C ILE A 292 17.71 -5.62 17.77
N LYS A 293 18.18 -4.55 17.15
CA LYS A 293 19.59 -4.34 16.78
C LYS A 293 20.15 -3.20 17.61
N ASN A 294 21.20 -3.45 18.40
CA ASN A 294 21.82 -2.45 19.28
C ASN A 294 20.83 -1.72 20.21
N GLY A 295 19.84 -2.45 20.74
CA GLY A 295 18.81 -1.89 21.63
C GLY A 295 17.70 -1.11 20.93
N LEU A 296 17.71 -1.01 19.60
CA LEU A 296 16.68 -0.33 18.80
C LEU A 296 15.80 -1.34 18.07
N TYR A 297 14.50 -1.07 17.99
CA TYR A 297 13.59 -1.83 17.14
C TYR A 297 13.99 -1.67 15.68
N TRP A 298 14.03 -2.80 14.98
CA TRP A 298 14.48 -2.87 13.60
C TRP A 298 13.50 -3.67 12.74
N ILE A 299 12.95 -3.00 11.73
CA ILE A 299 12.21 -3.64 10.64
C ILE A 299 12.95 -3.28 9.36
N GLU A 300 13.75 -4.23 8.89
CA GLU A 300 14.61 -4.05 7.73
C GLU A 300 13.78 -3.89 6.45
N ASN A 301 14.08 -2.85 5.66
CA ASN A 301 13.58 -2.75 4.29
C ASN A 301 14.18 -3.90 3.45
N PRO A 302 13.36 -4.78 2.86
CA PRO A 302 13.84 -5.90 2.06
C PRO A 302 14.63 -5.50 0.80
N SER A 303 14.44 -4.29 0.27
CA SER A 303 15.19 -3.79 -0.89
C SER A 303 16.47 -3.04 -0.52
N ILE A 304 16.64 -2.66 0.76
CA ILE A 304 17.85 -2.01 1.25
C ILE A 304 18.05 -2.21 2.76
N LYS A 305 19.09 -2.95 3.13
CA LYS A 305 19.33 -3.38 4.51
C LYS A 305 19.65 -2.27 5.51
N SER A 306 20.09 -1.10 5.04
CA SER A 306 20.41 0.03 5.90
C SER A 306 19.18 0.81 6.36
N GLU A 307 18.03 0.66 5.69
CA GLU A 307 16.81 1.38 6.04
C GLU A 307 15.98 0.61 7.08
N ASN A 308 15.49 1.34 8.09
CA ASN A 308 14.70 0.81 9.19
C ASN A 308 13.31 1.45 9.24
N PHE A 309 12.28 0.69 8.87
CA PHE A 309 10.90 1.18 8.94
C PHE A 309 10.37 1.40 10.37
N ALA A 310 11.07 0.87 11.38
CA ALA A 310 10.75 1.09 12.79
C ALA A 310 11.45 2.34 13.38
N GLU A 311 12.09 3.21 12.58
CA GLU A 311 12.78 4.41 13.08
C GLU A 311 11.93 5.23 14.06
N LYS A 312 10.66 5.49 13.71
CA LYS A 312 9.73 6.31 14.51
C LYS A 312 9.29 5.61 15.80
N TRP A 313 9.40 4.28 15.89
CA TRP A 313 9.17 3.55 17.14
C TRP A 313 10.24 3.85 18.17
N ASN A 314 11.48 4.01 17.70
CA ASN A 314 12.63 4.34 18.54
C ASN A 314 12.60 5.79 19.03
N GLU A 315 12.01 6.70 18.25
CA GLU A 315 11.74 8.08 18.67
C GLU A 315 10.56 8.18 19.65
N LYS A 316 9.47 7.47 19.36
CA LYS A 316 8.21 7.56 20.11
C LYS A 316 7.64 6.17 20.37
N ILE A 317 7.99 5.60 21.53
CA ILE A 317 7.62 4.22 21.92
C ILE A 317 6.12 3.91 21.86
N ILE A 318 5.25 4.92 21.99
CA ILE A 318 3.79 4.73 21.84
C ILE A 318 3.42 4.13 20.47
N LYS A 319 4.17 4.45 19.41
CA LYS A 319 3.93 3.89 18.07
C LYS A 319 4.13 2.37 18.04
N LYS A 320 5.15 1.86 18.75
CA LYS A 320 5.34 0.40 18.91
C LYS A 320 4.20 -0.22 19.72
N LYS A 321 3.84 0.40 20.85
CA LYS A 321 2.74 -0.07 21.70
C LYS A 321 1.41 -0.12 20.94
N ASN A 322 1.15 0.88 20.09
CA ASN A 322 -0.02 0.94 19.22
C ASN A 322 0.00 -0.16 18.16
N PHE A 323 1.17 -0.49 17.60
CA PHE A 323 1.31 -1.66 16.72
C PHE A 323 1.01 -2.97 17.44
N ASP A 324 1.54 -3.18 18.64
CA ASP A 324 1.29 -4.41 19.40
C ASP A 324 -0.18 -4.55 19.78
N SER A 325 -0.79 -3.45 20.25
CA SER A 325 -2.21 -3.38 20.58
C SER A 325 -3.09 -3.67 19.37
N TRP A 326 -2.76 -3.09 18.21
CA TRP A 326 -3.44 -3.38 16.96
C TRP A 326 -3.31 -4.84 16.56
N HIS A 327 -2.09 -5.37 16.54
CA HIS A 327 -1.80 -6.75 16.14
C HIS A 327 -2.56 -7.76 17.01
N ASP A 328 -2.57 -7.55 18.34
CA ASP A 328 -3.29 -8.42 19.28
C ASP A 328 -4.81 -8.32 19.10
N THR A 329 -5.32 -7.10 18.90
CA THR A 329 -6.75 -6.86 18.67
C THR A 329 -7.22 -7.46 17.36
N CYS A 330 -6.44 -7.27 16.29
CA CYS A 330 -6.68 -7.84 14.96
C CYS A 330 -6.65 -9.38 15.00
N SER A 331 -5.67 -9.95 15.71
CA SER A 331 -5.57 -11.41 15.88
C SER A 331 -6.79 -11.98 16.62
N LYS A 332 -7.20 -11.35 17.73
CA LYS A 332 -8.42 -11.75 18.47
C LYS A 332 -9.67 -11.58 17.61
N PHE A 333 -9.73 -10.52 16.81
CA PHE A 333 -10.84 -10.23 15.92
C PHE A 333 -11.07 -11.36 14.92
N PHE A 334 -10.03 -11.86 14.25
CA PHE A 334 -10.19 -12.95 13.28
C PHE A 334 -10.34 -14.32 13.94
N ASN A 335 -9.73 -14.56 15.10
CA ASN A 335 -9.84 -15.85 15.80
C ASN A 335 -11.22 -16.08 16.45
N LYS A 336 -12.05 -15.05 16.62
CA LYS A 336 -13.38 -15.21 17.24
C LYS A 336 -14.44 -15.85 16.33
N PHE A 337 -14.20 -15.87 15.02
CA PHE A 337 -15.18 -16.38 14.04
C PHE A 337 -15.19 -17.92 14.02
N HIS A 338 -16.37 -18.51 14.14
CA HIS A 338 -16.56 -19.96 14.15
C HIS A 338 -17.89 -20.37 13.46
N PRO A 339 -18.01 -21.62 12.96
CA PRO A 339 -19.17 -22.06 12.18
C PRO A 339 -20.54 -21.87 12.86
N ASN A 340 -20.58 -21.92 14.20
CA ASN A 340 -21.81 -21.77 14.99
C ASN A 340 -22.20 -20.30 15.26
N MET A 341 -21.48 -19.33 14.68
CA MET A 341 -21.77 -17.92 14.90
C MET A 341 -22.96 -17.51 14.03
N GLY A 342 -24.02 -17.00 14.66
CA GLY A 342 -25.17 -16.47 13.93
C GLY A 342 -24.77 -15.36 12.95
N GLN A 343 -25.40 -15.32 11.77
CA GLN A 343 -25.06 -14.37 10.70
C GLN A 343 -25.15 -12.91 11.17
N ASP A 344 -26.12 -12.56 12.01
CA ASP A 344 -26.24 -11.20 12.56
C ASP A 344 -25.05 -10.81 13.43
N ILE A 345 -24.53 -11.76 14.23
CA ILE A 345 -23.35 -11.56 15.08
C ILE A 345 -22.09 -11.42 14.22
N LEU A 346 -21.98 -12.23 13.17
CA LEU A 346 -20.90 -12.14 12.19
C LEU A 346 -20.92 -10.76 11.50
N LEU A 347 -22.06 -10.35 10.95
CA LEU A 347 -22.20 -9.07 10.25
C LEU A 347 -21.94 -7.88 11.17
N LYS A 348 -22.46 -7.91 12.40
CA LYS A 348 -22.15 -6.88 13.40
C LYS A 348 -20.65 -6.82 13.72
N SER A 349 -20.01 -7.97 13.88
CA SER A 349 -18.56 -8.05 14.10
C SER A 349 -17.78 -7.49 12.91
N LEU A 350 -18.17 -7.80 11.68
CA LEU A 350 -17.52 -7.25 10.48
C LEU A 350 -17.68 -5.73 10.40
N GLU A 351 -18.85 -5.18 10.76
CA GLU A 351 -19.07 -3.74 10.84
C GLU A 351 -18.18 -3.07 11.88
N GLU A 352 -18.03 -3.67 13.07
CA GLU A 352 -17.12 -3.16 14.11
C GLU A 352 -15.65 -3.17 13.66
N GLY A 353 -15.23 -4.14 12.84
CA GLY A 353 -13.85 -4.28 12.40
C GLY A 353 -13.49 -3.51 11.13
N PHE A 354 -14.46 -3.25 10.25
CA PHE A 354 -14.21 -2.68 8.92
C PHE A 354 -15.06 -1.45 8.59
N GLY A 355 -15.98 -1.08 9.48
CA GLY A 355 -16.95 0.00 9.28
C GLY A 355 -18.24 -0.43 8.57
N SER A 356 -19.22 0.45 8.63
CA SER A 356 -20.59 0.21 8.16
C SER A 356 -20.69 0.07 6.63
N LYS A 357 -19.99 0.92 5.89
CA LYS A 357 -20.10 0.98 4.41
C LYS A 357 -19.63 -0.31 3.71
N PRO A 358 -18.44 -0.88 3.99
CA PRO A 358 -18.06 -2.18 3.43
C PRO A 358 -19.01 -3.32 3.83
N THR A 359 -19.46 -3.30 5.08
CA THR A 359 -20.30 -4.37 5.63
C THR A 359 -21.72 -4.35 5.07
N LYS A 360 -22.25 -3.16 4.73
CA LYS A 360 -23.55 -3.02 4.07
C LYS A 360 -23.61 -3.82 2.77
N LEU A 361 -22.54 -3.85 1.97
CA LEU A 361 -22.51 -4.63 0.73
C LEU A 361 -22.68 -6.13 0.96
N ILE A 362 -22.12 -6.64 2.05
CA ILE A 362 -22.30 -8.05 2.44
C ILE A 362 -23.75 -8.29 2.88
N ARG A 363 -24.34 -7.35 3.64
CA ARG A 363 -25.74 -7.43 4.07
C ARG A 363 -26.69 -7.46 2.89
N ASP A 364 -26.52 -6.53 1.95
CA ASP A 364 -27.36 -6.41 0.77
C ASP A 364 -27.30 -7.70 -0.07
N LYS A 365 -26.08 -8.22 -0.31
CA LYS A 365 -25.89 -9.50 -1.01
C LYS A 365 -26.55 -10.68 -0.28
N TYR A 366 -26.44 -10.73 1.04
CA TYR A 366 -27.07 -11.79 1.84
C TYR A 366 -28.60 -11.71 1.79
N ILE A 367 -29.17 -10.51 1.81
CA ILE A 367 -30.62 -10.30 1.67
C ILE A 367 -31.09 -10.74 0.27
N ASP A 368 -30.35 -10.41 -0.78
CA ASP A 368 -30.67 -10.81 -2.14
C ASP A 368 -30.64 -12.34 -2.31
N GLU A 369 -29.64 -13.02 -1.76
CA GLU A 369 -29.54 -14.49 -1.74
C GLU A 369 -30.73 -15.13 -0.99
N LEU A 370 -31.12 -14.57 0.17
CA LEU A 370 -32.30 -15.03 0.92
C LEU A 370 -33.59 -14.86 0.12
N ASN A 371 -33.75 -13.72 -0.56
CA ASN A 371 -34.93 -13.44 -1.39
C ASN A 371 -35.00 -14.41 -2.59
N GLN A 372 -33.87 -14.67 -3.26
CA GLN A 372 -33.79 -15.63 -4.35
C GLN A 372 -34.13 -17.06 -3.88
N ASN A 373 -33.61 -17.49 -2.73
CA ASN A 373 -33.89 -18.82 -2.17
C ASN A 373 -35.35 -18.99 -1.74
N ARG A 374 -35.99 -17.92 -1.24
CA ARG A 374 -37.43 -17.88 -0.97
C ARG A 374 -38.25 -17.98 -2.26
N HIS A 375 -37.85 -17.27 -3.32
CA HIS A 375 -38.50 -17.36 -4.63
C HIS A 375 -38.34 -18.74 -5.29
N ASN A 376 -37.24 -19.45 -5.00
CA ASN A 376 -36.95 -20.77 -5.54
C ASN A 376 -37.47 -21.94 -4.66
N ASN A 377 -38.29 -21.68 -3.63
CA ASN A 377 -38.81 -22.68 -2.67
C ASN A 377 -37.74 -23.52 -1.94
N LEU A 378 -36.51 -23.03 -1.82
CA LEU A 378 -35.40 -23.74 -1.16
C LEU A 378 -35.37 -23.54 0.36
N ILE A 379 -36.23 -22.66 0.90
CA ILE A 379 -36.40 -22.42 2.33
C ILE A 379 -37.90 -22.43 2.64
N THR A 380 -38.41 -23.55 3.15
CA THR A 380 -39.74 -23.57 3.80
C THR A 380 -39.64 -22.97 5.18
N THR A 381 -40.62 -22.11 5.50
CA THR A 381 -40.81 -21.32 6.73
C THR A 381 -40.51 -22.05 8.03
#